data_AF-A0A392QSE3-F1
#
_entry.id   AF-A0A392QSE3-F1
#
_cell.length_a   1.000
_cell.length_b   1.000
_cell.length_c   1.000
_cell.angle_alpha   90.00
_cell.angle_beta   90.00
_cell.angle_gamma   90.00
#
_symmetry.space_group_name_H-M   'P 1'
#
loop_
_entity.id
_entity.type
_entity.pdbx_description
1 polymer ?
#
loop_
_entity_poly.entity_id
_entity_poly.type
_entity_poly.pdbx_seq_one_letter_code
_entity_poly.pdbx_strand_id
1 'polypeptide(L)' 'MVDDTDNCNHHPMNIRHGDTIFIGWKKSQEGWVKLNCDGAYKDTLELAGCGGLLRDSDGRWLTG' A
#
# COMPACT_ATOMS: atom_id res chain seq x y z
N MET A 1 15.47 22.83 19.05
CA MET A 1 16.52 21.82 19.25
C MET A 1 15.82 20.47 19.21
N VAL A 2 15.73 19.77 18.09
CA VAL A 2 16.64 19.70 16.95
C VAL A 2 15.81 19.64 15.67
N ASP A 3 16.12 20.53 14.74
CA ASP A 3 15.73 20.45 13.33
C ASP A 3 16.47 19.28 12.70
N ASP A 4 15.76 18.35 12.07
CA ASP A 4 16.34 17.48 11.05
C ASP A 4 15.29 17.33 9.94
N THR A 5 15.09 18.41 9.20
CA THR A 5 14.33 18.40 7.94
C THR A 5 15.30 18.15 6.79
N ASP A 6 15.31 16.91 6.32
CA ASP A 6 15.52 16.48 4.94
C ASP A 6 16.48 17.31 4.07
N ASN A 7 17.78 17.08 4.26
CA ASN A 7 18.79 17.43 3.25
C ASN A 7 18.88 16.34 2.18
N CYS A 8 17.80 16.15 1.41
CA CYS A 8 17.85 15.35 0.19
C CYS A 8 18.31 16.26 -0.96
N ASN A 9 19.61 16.21 -1.25
CA ASN A 9 20.25 16.91 -2.36
C ASN A 9 19.43 16.77 -3.66
N HIS A 10 18.82 17.87 -4.09
CA HIS A 10 18.12 17.98 -5.36
C HIS A 10 19.13 17.92 -6.51
N HIS A 11 19.49 16.71 -6.93
CA HIS A 11 20.01 16.52 -8.27
C HIS A 11 18.85 16.75 -9.24
N PRO A 12 19.02 17.59 -10.29
CA PRO A 12 18.02 17.73 -11.33
C PRO A 12 17.96 16.41 -12.10
N MET A 13 17.11 15.51 -11.63
CA MET A 13 16.76 14.28 -12.32
C MET A 13 16.17 14.70 -13.65
N ASN A 14 16.86 14.37 -14.73
CA ASN A 14 16.37 14.48 -16.09
C ASN A 14 15.11 13.62 -16.18
N ILE A 15 13.92 14.23 -15.99
CA ILE A 15 12.64 13.54 -16.02
C ILE A 15 12.46 13.07 -17.46
N ARG A 16 12.80 11.81 -17.72
CA ARG A 16 12.34 11.10 -18.91
C ARG A 16 10.82 11.23 -18.91
N HIS A 17 10.24 11.67 -20.03
CA HIS A 17 8.79 11.62 -20.23
C HIS A 17 8.36 10.15 -20.12
N GLY A 18 7.99 9.75 -18.92
CA GLY A 18 7.41 8.44 -18.62
C GLY A 18 5.90 8.55 -18.70
N ASP A 19 5.27 7.54 -19.28
CA ASP A 19 3.81 7.43 -19.27
C ASP A 19 3.33 7.31 -17.82
N THR A 20 2.38 8.16 -17.44
CA THR A 20 1.72 8.06 -16.14
C THR A 20 0.54 7.11 -16.25
N ILE A 21 0.58 5.99 -15.54
CA ILE A 21 -0.57 5.09 -15.39
C ILE A 21 -1.27 5.34 -14.06
N PHE A 22 -2.58 5.53 -14.09
CA PHE A 22 -3.39 5.65 -12.89
C PHE A 22 -3.75 4.26 -12.37
N ILE A 23 -3.10 3.85 -11.28
CA ILE A 23 -3.45 2.62 -10.56
C ILE A 23 -4.44 2.99 -9.46
N GLY A 24 -5.65 2.46 -9.58
CA GLY A 24 -6.72 2.67 -8.61
C GLY A 24 -7.49 1.39 -8.34
N TRP A 25 -8.23 1.38 -7.24
CA TRP A 25 -9.08 0.24 -6.88
C TRP A 25 -10.17 0.03 -7.93
N LYS A 26 -10.23 -1.18 -8.50
CA LYS A 26 -11.33 -1.62 -9.36
C LYS A 26 -12.18 -2.67 -8.62
N LYS A 27 -13.49 -2.67 -8.91
CA LYS A 27 -14.38 -3.78 -8.52
C LYS A 27 -13.81 -5.06 -9.14
N SER A 28 -13.77 -6.15 -8.39
CA SER A 28 -13.37 -7.45 -8.96
C SER A 28 -14.47 -7.95 -9.89
N GLN A 29 -14.10 -8.86 -10.79
CA GLN A 29 -15.08 -9.53 -11.65
C GLN A 29 -16.09 -10.32 -10.79
N GLU A 30 -17.30 -10.49 -11.30
CA GLU A 30 -18.33 -11.27 -10.62
C GLU A 30 -17.83 -12.70 -10.31
N GLY A 31 -18.11 -13.19 -9.11
CA GLY A 31 -17.64 -14.51 -8.64
C GLY A 31 -16.21 -14.53 -8.09
N TRP A 32 -15.46 -13.43 -8.19
CA TRP A 32 -14.11 -13.34 -7.60
C TRP A 32 -14.16 -12.87 -6.15
N VAL A 33 -13.29 -13.48 -5.34
CA VAL A 33 -12.98 -13.03 -3.98
C VAL A 33 -11.74 -12.14 -4.02
N LYS A 34 -11.80 -10.99 -3.34
CA LYS A 34 -10.68 -10.07 -3.17
C LYS A 34 -10.05 -10.28 -1.79
N LEU A 35 -8.72 -10.43 -1.77
CA LEU A 35 -7.92 -10.44 -0.55
C LEU A 35 -7.27 -9.07 -0.36
N ASN A 36 -7.51 -8.45 0.80
CA ASN A 36 -6.77 -7.29 1.28
C ASN A 36 -5.95 -7.75 2.48
N CYS A 37 -4.61 -7.66 2.42
CA CYS A 37 -3.74 -7.96 3.56
C CYS A 37 -2.79 -6.80 3.82
N ASP A 38 -2.44 -6.64 5.08
CA ASP A 38 -1.40 -5.74 5.54
C ASP A 38 -0.60 -6.37 6.68
N GLY A 39 0.55 -5.77 6.96
CA GLY A 39 1.45 -6.20 8.00
C GLY A 39 2.12 -5.00 8.64
N ALA A 40 2.39 -5.13 9.93
CA ALA A 40 3.12 -4.14 10.70
C ALA A 40 4.28 -4.82 11.42
N TYR A 41 5.42 -4.15 11.44
CA TYR A 41 6.58 -4.55 12.20
C TYR A 41 6.98 -3.42 13.15
N LYS A 42 7.26 -3.76 14.40
CA LYS A 42 7.74 -2.85 15.42
C LYS A 42 9.11 -3.29 15.90
N ASP A 43 10.12 -2.63 15.37
CA ASP A 43 11.54 -2.89 15.62
C ASP A 43 11.89 -2.89 17.11
N THR A 44 11.38 -1.90 17.87
CA THR A 44 11.67 -1.75 19.31
C THR A 44 11.15 -2.90 20.18
N LEU A 45 10.22 -3.70 19.68
CA LEU A 45 9.72 -4.88 20.38
C LEU A 45 10.10 -6.18 19.66
N GLU A 46 10.79 -6.10 18.51
CA GLU A 46 11.02 -7.21 17.59
C GLU A 46 9.72 -7.97 17.23
N LEU A 47 8.59 -7.27 17.20
CA LEU A 47 7.28 -7.86 16.97
C LEU A 47 6.77 -7.58 15.56
N ALA A 48 6.30 -8.64 14.90
CA ALA A 48 5.55 -8.57 13.67
C ALA A 48 4.09 -9.00 13.90
N GLY A 49 3.17 -8.32 13.22
CA GLY A 49 1.79 -8.74 13.10
C GLY A 49 1.34 -8.63 11.65
N CYS A 50 0.40 -9.48 11.25
CA CYS A 50 -0.25 -9.40 9.96
C CYS A 50 -1.75 -9.59 10.11
N GLY A 51 -2.49 -9.02 9.16
CA GLY A 51 -3.92 -9.12 9.08
C GLY A 51 -4.38 -9.13 7.63
N GLY A 52 -5.62 -9.54 7.43
CA GLY A 52 -6.23 -9.44 6.13
C GLY A 52 -7.69 -9.82 6.17
N LEU A 53 -8.41 -9.40 5.14
CA LEU A 53 -9.83 -9.69 4.97
C LEU A 53 -10.12 -10.14 3.55
N LEU A 54 -11.11 -11.02 3.44
CA LEU A 54 -11.68 -11.47 2.18
C LEU A 54 -12.98 -10.72 1.93
N ARG A 55 -13.18 -10.26 0.69
CA ARG A 55 -14.43 -9.63 0.23
C ARG A 55 -14.96 -10.32 -1.02
N ASP A 56 -16.28 -10.40 -1.14
CA ASP A 56 -16.92 -10.85 -2.39
C ASP A 56 -16.75 -9.81 -3.51
N SER A 57 -17.26 -10.13 -4.70
CA SER A 57 -17.17 -9.24 -5.86
C SER A 57 -17.94 -7.94 -5.69
N ASP A 58 -18.93 -7.89 -4.81
CA ASP A 58 -19.68 -6.69 -4.46
C ASP A 58 -19.02 -5.88 -3.32
N GLY A 59 -17.89 -6.37 -2.80
CA GLY A 59 -17.15 -5.72 -1.73
C GLY A 59 -17.69 -6.03 -0.33
N ARG A 60 -18.61 -6.98 -0.17
CA ARG A 60 -19.08 -7.43 1.15
C ARG A 60 -18.00 -8.24 1.83
N TRP A 61 -17.84 -8.05 3.14
CA TRP A 61 -16.93 -8.85 3.95
C TRP A 61 -17.37 -10.31 4.00
N LEU A 62 -16.41 -11.22 3.87
CA LEU A 62 -16.61 -12.67 3.98
C LEU A 62 -16.01 -13.22 5.26
N THR A 63 -14.74 -12.92 5.52
CA THR A 63 -13.98 -13.37 6.70
C THR A 63 -12.65 -12.62 6.80
N GLY A 64 -11.89 -12.87 7.88
CA GLY A 64 -10.59 -12.27 8.18
C GLY A 64 -10.65 -11.26 9.32
#